data_AF-A0A8D8Y1U6-F1
#
_entry.id   AF-A0A8D8Y1U6-F1
#
_cell.length_a   1.000
_cell.length_b   1.000
_cell.length_c   1.000
_cell.angle_alpha   90.00
_cell.angle_beta   90.00
_cell.angle_gamma   90.00
#
_symmetry.space_group_name_H-M   'P 1'
#
loop_
_entity.id
_entity.type
_entity.pdbx_description
1 polymer ?
#
loop_
_entity_poly.entity_id
_entity_poly.type
_entity_poly.pdbx_seq_one_letter_code
_entity_poly.pdbx_strand_id
1 'polypeptide(L)'
;MALKGCYLLIKYLVFLMNLIFWLTGLTILLLSLWMLTDQTFYVRIVQDENNYFAGVYLLLSVGLLLFIVGFLGCCGAYRESKNTLTLFFCVLLIVLVAQISAVVWGYTNYEQLESLIQNNVVTTVHQEYGILSPRRDTFDAIQIEMLWC
;
A
#
# COMPACT_ATOMS: atom_id res chain seq x y z
N MET A 1 21.26 -24.26 -25.73
CA MET A 1 19.89 -23.71 -25.89
C MET A 1 19.13 -23.59 -24.57
N ALA A 2 19.36 -24.43 -23.55
CA ALA A 2 18.67 -24.35 -22.24
C ALA A 2 18.80 -23.00 -21.50
N LEU A 3 19.96 -22.33 -21.59
CA LEU A 3 20.19 -21.03 -20.93
C LEU A 3 19.29 -19.90 -21.49
N LYS A 4 18.93 -19.95 -22.78
CA LYS A 4 18.02 -18.99 -23.42
C LYS A 4 16.58 -19.15 -22.90
N GLY A 5 16.13 -20.39 -22.71
CA GLY A 5 14.78 -20.69 -22.21
C GLY A 5 14.57 -20.25 -20.76
N CYS A 6 15.53 -20.54 -19.88
CA CYS A 6 15.47 -20.13 -18.48
C CYS A 6 15.43 -18.60 -18.31
N TYR A 7 16.28 -17.88 -19.06
CA TYR A 7 16.28 -16.41 -19.06
C TYR A 7 14.96 -15.81 -19.55
N LEU A 8 14.36 -16.37 -20.61
CA LEU A 8 13.05 -15.95 -21.10
C LEU A 8 11.94 -16.17 -20.07
N LEU A 9 11.96 -17.30 -19.36
CA LEU A 9 10.99 -17.61 -18.31
C LEU A 9 11.07 -16.60 -17.15
N ILE A 10 12.28 -16.33 -16.67
CA ILE A 10 12.52 -15.34 -15.60
C ILE A 10 12.06 -13.95 -16.05
N LYS A 11 12.37 -13.54 -17.28
CA LYS A 11 11.95 -12.26 -17.84
C LYS A 11 10.42 -12.12 -17.87
N TYR A 12 9.72 -13.18 -18.30
CA TYR A 12 8.26 -13.18 -18.38
C TYR A 12 7.61 -13.16 -16.98
N LEU A 13 8.16 -13.91 -16.02
CA LEU A 13 7.71 -13.89 -14.62
C LEU A 13 7.90 -12.50 -13.99
N VAL A 14 9.05 -11.87 -14.19
CA VAL A 14 9.33 -10.51 -13.69
C VAL A 14 8.36 -9.52 -14.32
N PHE A 15 8.10 -9.60 -15.62
CA PHE A 15 7.12 -8.74 -16.30
C PHE A 15 5.72 -8.93 -15.70
N LEU A 16 5.26 -10.18 -15.55
CA LEU A 16 3.93 -10.48 -15.03
C LEU A 16 3.74 -10.02 -13.59
N MET A 17 4.73 -10.23 -12.72
CA MET A 17 4.68 -9.74 -11.34
C MET A 17 4.64 -8.21 -11.27
N ASN A 18 5.47 -7.51 -12.05
CA ASN A 18 5.44 -6.05 -12.11
C ASN A 18 4.12 -5.52 -12.68
N LEU A 19 3.49 -6.23 -13.62
CA LEU A 19 2.18 -5.89 -14.16
C LEU A 19 1.08 -6.00 -13.08
N ILE A 20 1.12 -7.04 -12.26
CA ILE A 20 0.19 -7.18 -11.13
C ILE A 20 0.39 -6.03 -10.13
N PHE A 21 1.64 -5.72 -9.77
CA PHE A 21 1.95 -4.58 -8.90
C PHE A 21 1.43 -3.26 -9.47
N TRP A 22 1.62 -3.05 -10.77
CA TRP A 22 1.12 -1.86 -11.46
C TRP A 22 -0.41 -1.76 -11.40
N LEU A 23 -1.13 -2.86 -11.64
CA LEU A 23 -2.59 -2.92 -11.52
C LEU A 23 -3.04 -2.66 -10.08
N THR A 24 -2.36 -3.22 -9.08
CA THR A 24 -2.68 -2.95 -7.67
C THR A 24 -2.43 -1.50 -7.27
N GLY A 25 -1.36 -0.88 -7.78
CA GLY A 25 -1.12 0.55 -7.58
C GLY A 25 -2.24 1.40 -8.18
N LEU A 26 -2.72 1.03 -9.38
CA LEU A 26 -3.84 1.70 -10.04
C LEU A 26 -5.15 1.57 -9.24
N THR A 27 -5.47 0.38 -8.72
CA THR A 27 -6.68 0.19 -7.90
C THR A 27 -6.61 1.01 -6.61
N ILE A 28 -5.45 1.04 -5.93
CA ILE A 28 -5.26 1.85 -4.72
C ILE A 28 -5.41 3.35 -5.03
N LEU A 29 -4.84 3.82 -6.14
CA LEU A 29 -4.99 5.22 -6.57
C LEU A 29 -6.46 5.59 -6.82
N LEU A 30 -7.19 4.74 -7.55
CA LEU A 30 -8.60 4.96 -7.82
C LEU A 30 -9.43 4.96 -6.54
N LEU A 31 -9.16 4.03 -5.61
CA LEU A 31 -9.81 3.98 -4.30
C LEU A 31 -9.51 5.22 -3.46
N SER A 32 -8.25 5.67 -3.44
CA SER A 32 -7.83 6.86 -2.69
C SER A 32 -8.49 8.13 -3.23
N LEU A 33 -8.58 8.27 -4.56
CA LEU A 33 -9.28 9.37 -5.21
C LEU A 33 -10.79 9.32 -4.99
N TRP A 34 -11.38 8.12 -5.00
CA TRP A 34 -12.79 7.91 -4.65
C TRP A 34 -13.06 8.38 -3.23
N MET A 35 -12.22 8.00 -2.26
CA MET A 35 -12.32 8.42 -0.85
C MET A 35 -12.17 9.93 -0.65
N LEU A 36 -11.41 10.61 -1.51
CA LEU A 36 -11.29 12.08 -1.50
C LEU A 36 -12.52 12.79 -2.05
N THR A 37 -13.20 12.16 -3.01
CA THR A 37 -14.35 12.77 -3.72
C THR A 37 -15.65 12.52 -2.98
N ASP A 38 -15.78 11.36 -2.32
CA ASP A 38 -17.00 10.96 -1.62
C ASP A 38 -16.99 11.43 -0.16
N GLN A 39 -17.62 12.58 0.09
CA GLN A 39 -17.77 13.16 1.43
C GLN A 39 -18.66 12.31 2.37
N THR A 40 -19.36 11.30 1.86
CA THR A 40 -20.21 10.44 2.70
C THR A 40 -19.40 9.38 3.46
N PHE A 41 -18.23 8.99 2.95
CA PHE A 41 -17.31 8.06 3.61
C PHE A 41 -16.56 8.75 4.77
N TYR A 42 -16.25 10.03 4.58
CA TYR A 42 -15.65 10.93 5.57
C TYR A 42 -16.46 11.00 6.88
N VAL A 43 -17.74 11.38 6.79
CA VAL A 43 -18.64 11.51 7.96
C VAL A 43 -18.89 10.16 8.63
N ARG A 44 -18.74 9.07 7.89
CA ARG A 44 -19.04 7.73 8.37
C ARG A 44 -17.92 7.07 9.12
N ILE A 45 -16.65 7.47 9.00
CA ILE A 45 -15.47 6.69 9.46
C ILE A 45 -14.56 7.37 10.47
N VAL A 46 -14.46 8.69 10.49
CA VAL A 46 -13.53 9.39 11.38
C VAL A 46 -14.20 10.65 11.91
N GLN A 47 -14.29 10.78 13.23
CA GLN A 47 -14.80 12.01 13.88
C GLN A 47 -13.79 13.16 13.90
N ASP A 48 -12.53 12.89 13.55
CA ASP A 48 -11.46 13.87 13.47
C ASP A 48 -11.03 14.09 12.02
N GLU A 49 -11.34 15.27 11.47
CA GLU A 49 -11.13 15.57 10.04
C GLU A 49 -9.68 15.30 9.61
N ASN A 50 -8.74 15.67 10.49
CA ASN A 50 -7.34 15.79 10.14
C ASN A 50 -6.67 14.41 9.99
N ASN A 51 -7.10 13.43 10.80
CA ASN A 51 -6.55 12.07 10.76
C ASN A 51 -7.07 11.28 9.55
N TYR A 52 -8.31 11.52 9.12
CA TYR A 52 -8.85 10.91 7.90
C TYR A 52 -8.08 11.34 6.66
N PHE A 53 -7.97 12.66 6.45
CA PHE A 53 -7.25 13.18 5.29
C PHE A 53 -5.80 12.73 5.29
N ALA A 54 -5.14 12.72 6.46
CA ALA A 54 -3.78 12.18 6.58
C ALA A 54 -3.70 10.72 6.11
N GLY A 55 -4.62 9.86 6.56
CA GLY A 55 -4.68 8.46 6.13
C GLY A 55 -4.91 8.30 4.62
N VAL A 56 -5.86 9.04 4.04
CA VAL A 56 -6.15 8.94 2.60
C VAL A 56 -5.00 9.50 1.76
N TYR A 57 -4.34 10.58 2.18
CA TYR A 57 -3.14 11.10 1.50
C TYR A 57 -1.97 10.12 1.57
N LEU A 58 -1.81 9.38 2.67
CA LEU A 58 -0.83 8.30 2.78
C LEU A 58 -1.16 7.16 1.81
N LEU A 59 -2.42 6.73 1.75
CA LEU A 59 -2.88 5.68 0.82
C LEU A 59 -2.63 6.10 -0.64
N LEU A 60 -2.94 7.36 -0.98
CA LEU A 60 -2.69 7.95 -2.29
C LEU A 60 -1.19 7.96 -2.62
N SER A 61 -0.35 8.35 -1.66
CA SER A 61 1.11 8.41 -1.83
C SER A 61 1.70 7.01 -2.08
N VAL A 62 1.25 6.01 -1.31
CA VAL A 62 1.67 4.60 -1.49
C VAL A 62 1.19 4.06 -2.84
N GLY A 63 -0.07 4.30 -3.21
CA GLY A 63 -0.62 3.90 -4.51
C GLY A 63 0.16 4.50 -5.68
N LEU A 64 0.53 5.78 -5.59
CA LEU A 64 1.31 6.48 -6.61
C LEU A 64 2.71 5.87 -6.75
N LEU A 65 3.39 5.62 -5.63
CA LEU A 65 4.70 4.97 -5.63
C LEU A 65 4.63 3.57 -6.27
N LEU A 66 3.64 2.75 -5.89
CA LEU A 66 3.43 1.42 -6.48
C LEU A 66 3.15 1.49 -7.98
N PHE A 67 2.34 2.46 -8.43
CA PHE A 67 2.06 2.66 -9.85
C PHE A 67 3.32 3.05 -10.64
N ILE A 68 4.12 4.00 -10.15
CA ILE A 68 5.35 4.45 -10.81
C ILE A 68 6.37 3.30 -10.86
N VAL A 69 6.60 2.62 -9.74
CA VAL A 69 7.55 1.50 -9.66
C VAL A 69 7.11 0.34 -10.56
N GLY A 70 5.82 -0.01 -10.55
CA GLY A 70 5.27 -1.05 -11.43
C GLY A 70 5.38 -0.70 -12.92
N PHE A 71 5.11 0.57 -13.28
CA PHE A 71 5.26 1.04 -14.66
C PHE A 71 6.72 0.98 -15.13
N LEU A 72 7.66 1.45 -14.29
CA LEU A 72 9.09 1.37 -14.56
C LEU A 72 9.57 -0.10 -14.66
N GLY A 73 9.01 -1.01 -13.86
CA GLY A 73 9.26 -2.45 -13.95
C GLY A 73 8.79 -3.07 -15.26
N CYS A 74 7.57 -2.73 -15.70
CA CYS A 74 7.04 -3.16 -17.00
C CYS A 74 7.88 -2.60 -18.16
N CYS A 75 8.22 -1.31 -18.14
CA CYS A 75 9.09 -0.69 -19.14
C CYS A 75 10.51 -1.26 -19.15
N GLY A 76 11.07 -1.56 -17.97
CA GLY A 76 12.39 -2.18 -17.82
C GLY A 76 12.44 -3.62 -18.34
N ALA A 77 11.37 -4.39 -18.15
CA ALA A 77 11.26 -5.73 -18.69
C ALA A 77 11.01 -5.73 -20.22
N TYR A 78 10.28 -4.75 -20.74
CA TYR A 78 10.01 -4.63 -22.18
C TYR A 78 11.23 -4.12 -22.97
N ARG A 79 12.00 -3.17 -22.43
CA ARG A 79 13.11 -2.53 -23.14
C ARG A 79 14.41 -3.32 -22.91
N GLU A 80 14.82 -4.09 -23.91
CA GLU A 80 16.06 -4.89 -23.91
C GLU A 80 17.36 -4.04 -24.01
N SER A 81 17.33 -2.81 -23.49
CA SER A 81 18.48 -1.92 -23.39
C SER A 81 19.10 -2.00 -22.00
N LYS A 82 20.39 -2.33 -21.94
CA LYS A 82 21.19 -2.47 -20.70
C LYS A 82 21.00 -1.31 -19.71
N ASN A 83 20.82 -0.08 -20.18
CA ASN A 83 20.61 1.09 -19.34
C ASN A 83 19.27 1.11 -18.57
N THR A 84 18.21 0.53 -19.12
CA THR A 84 16.87 0.55 -18.50
C THR A 84 16.76 -0.46 -17.37
N LEU A 85 17.41 -1.62 -17.49
CA LEU A 85 17.49 -2.61 -16.41
C LEU A 85 18.30 -2.07 -15.21
N THR A 86 19.40 -1.36 -15.48
CA THR A 86 20.20 -0.72 -14.43
C THR A 86 19.40 0.35 -13.69
N LEU A 87 18.64 1.18 -14.41
CA LEU A 87 17.79 2.19 -13.77
C LEU A 87 16.71 1.55 -12.87
N PHE A 88 16.06 0.48 -13.34
CA PHE A 88 15.09 -0.27 -12.54
C PHE A 88 15.72 -0.81 -11.26
N PHE A 89 16.91 -1.40 -11.35
CA PHE A 89 17.64 -1.91 -10.19
C PHE A 89 18.04 -0.79 -9.21
N CYS A 90 18.50 0.36 -9.71
CA CYS A 90 18.80 1.51 -8.86
C CYS A 90 17.56 2.04 -8.11
N VAL A 91 16.41 2.15 -8.80
CA VAL A 91 15.15 2.57 -8.17
C VAL A 91 14.73 1.57 -7.08
N LEU A 92 14.82 0.26 -7.35
CA LEU A 92 14.52 -0.77 -6.36
C LEU A 92 15.44 -0.67 -5.14
N LEU A 93 16.74 -0.45 -5.34
CA LEU A 93 17.68 -0.28 -4.22
C LEU A 93 17.34 0.93 -3.35
N ILE A 94 16.99 2.07 -3.97
CA ILE A 94 16.60 3.28 -3.24
C ILE A 94 15.33 3.01 -2.42
N VAL A 95 14.33 2.37 -3.02
CA VAL A 95 13.10 1.99 -2.31
C VAL A 95 13.39 1.04 -1.15
N LEU A 96 14.29 0.08 -1.33
CA LEU A 96 14.67 -0.87 -0.29
C LEU A 96 15.36 -0.17 0.89
N VAL A 97 16.29 0.74 0.63
CA VAL A 97 16.93 1.55 1.68
C VAL A 97 15.89 2.43 2.40
N ALA A 98 14.97 3.05 1.64
CA ALA A 98 13.89 3.84 2.22
C ALA A 98 12.98 2.99 3.13
N GLN A 99 12.59 1.79 2.69
CA GLN A 99 11.78 0.86 3.50
C GLN A 99 12.50 0.45 4.79
N ILE A 100 13.77 0.06 4.71
CA ILE A 100 14.55 -0.28 5.90
C ILE A 100 14.61 0.92 6.86
N SER A 101 14.86 2.12 6.34
CA SER A 101 14.92 3.33 7.17
C SER A 101 13.58 3.63 7.86
N ALA A 102 12.46 3.44 7.16
CA ALA A 102 11.12 3.63 7.71
C ALA A 102 10.80 2.60 8.80
N VAL A 103 11.17 1.32 8.58
CA VAL A 103 10.98 0.24 9.57
C VAL A 103 11.83 0.50 10.82
N VAL A 104 13.10 0.86 10.65
CA VAL A 104 13.97 1.19 11.79
C VAL A 104 13.42 2.37 12.56
N TRP A 105 13.01 3.44 11.88
CA TRP A 105 12.41 4.60 12.53
C TRP A 105 11.13 4.23 13.29
N GLY A 106 10.24 3.44 12.69
CA GLY A 106 9.02 2.95 13.32
C GLY A 106 9.29 2.07 14.55
N TYR A 107 10.30 1.20 14.48
CA TYR A 107 10.71 0.37 15.61
C TYR A 107 11.27 1.20 16.76
N THR A 108 12.13 2.19 16.46
CA THR A 108 12.70 3.06 17.51
C THR A 108 11.67 3.96 18.18
N ASN A 109 10.60 4.32 17.47
CA ASN A 109 9.50 5.14 18.00
C ASN A 109 8.24 4.31 18.27
N TYR A 110 8.41 3.02 18.55
CA TYR A 110 7.30 2.08 18.71
C TYR A 110 6.30 2.54 19.78
N GLU A 111 6.73 3.06 20.94
CA GLU A 111 5.80 3.49 21.99
C GLU A 111 4.94 4.70 21.58
N GLN A 112 5.51 5.61 20.80
CA GLN A 112 4.76 6.75 20.24
C GLN A 112 3.78 6.27 19.17
N LEU A 113 4.21 5.33 18.32
CA LEU A 113 3.36 4.73 17.31
C LEU A 113 2.22 3.91 17.93
N GLU A 114 2.49 3.12 18.98
CA GLU A 114 1.51 2.31 19.70
C GLU A 114 0.47 3.19 20.37
N SER A 115 0.89 4.23 21.11
CA SER A 115 -0.06 5.16 21.74
C SER A 115 -0.92 5.92 20.71
N LEU A 116 -0.35 6.34 19.58
CA LEU A 116 -1.11 6.93 18.49
C LEU A 116 -2.12 5.94 17.88
N ILE A 117 -1.72 4.69 17.63
CA ILE A 117 -2.62 3.67 17.07
C ILE A 117 -3.72 3.31 18.08
N GLN A 118 -3.37 3.04 19.34
CA GLN A 118 -4.33 2.70 20.39
C GLN A 118 -5.35 3.80 20.61
N ASN A 119 -4.92 5.07 20.68
CA ASN A 119 -5.83 6.20 20.85
C ASN A 119 -6.79 6.33 19.65
N ASN A 120 -6.30 6.14 18.42
CA ASN A 120 -7.15 6.17 17.23
C ASN A 120 -8.15 5.00 17.20
N VAL A 121 -7.72 3.79 17.55
CA VAL A 121 -8.56 2.58 17.55
C VAL A 121 -9.62 2.64 18.65
N VAL A 122 -9.25 2.98 19.88
CA VAL A 122 -10.18 3.09 21.03
C VAL A 122 -11.25 4.15 20.76
N THR A 123 -10.87 5.29 20.19
CA THR A 123 -11.82 6.35 19.80
C THR A 123 -12.79 5.86 18.72
N THR A 124 -12.27 5.16 17.70
CA THR A 124 -13.08 4.59 16.61
C THR A 124 -14.08 3.55 17.12
N VAL A 125 -13.68 2.69 18.07
CA VAL A 125 -14.52 1.63 18.63
C VAL A 125 -15.59 2.20 19.57
N HIS A 126 -15.22 3.12 20.47
CA HIS A 126 -16.19 3.65 21.43
C HIS A 126 -17.29 4.50 20.79
N GLN A 127 -16.99 5.22 19.73
CA GLN A 127 -17.96 6.14 19.14
C GLN A 127 -18.76 5.53 17.98
N GLU A 128 -18.23 4.52 17.27
CA GLU A 128 -18.84 4.09 15.99
C GLU A 128 -19.25 2.62 15.90
N TYR A 129 -18.94 1.77 16.89
CA TYR A 129 -19.20 0.32 16.82
C TYR A 129 -20.70 -0.06 16.84
N GLY A 130 -21.58 0.85 17.26
CA GLY A 130 -23.02 0.60 17.40
C GLY A 130 -23.92 1.18 16.29
N ILE A 131 -23.39 2.03 15.40
CA ILE A 131 -24.23 2.92 14.56
C ILE A 131 -24.28 2.46 13.09
N LEU A 132 -23.29 1.70 12.61
CA LEU A 132 -23.13 1.38 11.19
C LEU A 132 -22.86 -0.11 10.92
N SER A 133 -23.81 -0.80 10.28
CA SER A 133 -23.71 -2.21 9.92
C SER A 133 -22.46 -2.61 9.11
N PRO A 134 -22.05 -1.92 8.03
CA PRO A 134 -20.93 -2.37 7.20
C PRO A 134 -19.54 -2.24 7.86
N ARG A 135 -19.40 -1.40 8.91
CA ARG A 135 -18.14 -1.34 9.69
C ARG A 135 -18.03 -2.53 10.64
N ARG A 136 -19.14 -2.97 11.23
CA ARG A 136 -19.15 -4.15 12.08
C ARG A 136 -18.67 -5.36 11.29
N ASP A 137 -19.14 -5.51 10.05
CA ASP A 137 -18.74 -6.64 9.18
C ASP A 137 -17.24 -6.62 8.81
N THR A 138 -16.64 -5.43 8.62
CA THR A 138 -15.20 -5.33 8.32
C THR A 138 -14.33 -5.54 9.55
N PHE A 139 -14.74 -5.03 10.73
CA PHE A 139 -14.06 -5.31 12.00
C PHE A 139 -14.20 -6.78 12.41
N ASP A 140 -15.38 -7.38 12.25
CA ASP A 140 -15.59 -8.82 12.49
C ASP A 140 -14.74 -9.65 11.53
N ALA A 141 -14.65 -9.29 10.24
CA ALA A 141 -13.78 -10.01 9.31
C ALA A 141 -12.31 -9.98 9.74
N ILE A 142 -11.82 -8.82 10.22
CA ILE A 142 -10.45 -8.67 10.74
C ILE A 142 -10.26 -9.46 12.05
N GLN A 143 -11.24 -9.44 12.96
CA GLN A 143 -11.19 -10.17 14.24
C GLN A 143 -11.25 -11.69 14.04
N ILE A 144 -12.03 -12.16 13.06
CA ILE A 144 -12.15 -13.57 12.68
C ILE A 144 -10.87 -14.07 11.99
N GLU A 145 -10.25 -13.28 11.11
CA GLU A 145 -8.95 -13.65 10.50
C GLU A 145 -7.81 -13.70 11.52
N MET A 146 -7.81 -12.81 12.53
CA MET A 146 -6.74 -12.76 13.53
C MET A 146 -6.89 -13.76 14.67
N LEU A 147 -7.99 -14.53 14.75
CA LEU A 147 -8.17 -15.62 15.73
C LEU A 147 -8.03 -15.16 17.19
N TRP A 148 -8.52 -13.95 17.49
CA TRP A 148 -8.74 -13.49 18.86
C TRP A 148 -10.26 -13.38 19.14
N CYS A 149 -10.94 -14.52 18.96
CA CYS A 149 -12.07 -15.04 19.72
C CYS A 149 -12.50 -16.39 19.11
#